data_AF-A0A7V5MK36-F1
#
_entry.id   AF-A0A7V5MK36-F1
#
_cell.length_a   1.000
_cell.length_b   1.000
_cell.length_c   1.000
_cell.angle_alpha   90.00
_cell.angle_beta   90.00
_cell.angle_gamma   90.00
#
_symmetry.space_group_name_H-M   'P 1'
#
loop_
_entity.id
_entity.type
_entity.pdbx_description
1 polymer ?
#
loop_
_entity_poly.entity_id
_entity_poly.type
_entity_poly.pdbx_seq_one_letter_code
_entity_poly.pdbx_strand_id
1 'polypeptide(L)' 'GARGLRGIIEKIMLPLQYELPSKEDVETCIITRGFIESDEEVTLEYIAETSKAKEVN' A
#
# COMPACT_ATOMS: atom_id res chain seq x y z
N GLY A 1 -7.03 25.18 4.54
CA GLY A 1 -6.64 25.40 3.12
C GLY A 1 -5.72 24.28 2.66
N ALA A 2 -5.32 24.25 1.38
CA ALA A 2 -4.57 23.12 0.78
C ALA A 2 -3.34 22.64 1.58
N ARG A 3 -2.62 23.56 2.25
CA ARG A 3 -1.48 23.19 3.12
C ARG A 3 -1.89 22.33 4.33
N GLY A 4 -3.08 22.57 4.88
CA GLY A 4 -3.62 21.77 5.98
C GLY A 4 -4.01 20.36 5.54
N LEU A 5 -4.47 20.20 4.30
CA LEU A 5 -4.78 18.88 3.74
C LEU A 5 -3.53 18.00 3.67
N ARG A 6 -2.39 18.57 3.25
CA ARG A 6 -1.11 17.84 3.25
C ARG A 6 -0.76 17.29 4.63
N GLY A 7 -0.88 18.10 5.67
CA GLY A 7 -0.57 17.67 7.04
C GLY A 7 -1.50 16.56 7.55
N ILE A 8 -2.79 16.60 7.18
CA ILE A 8 -3.74 15.53 7.52
C ILE A 8 -3.32 14.22 6.84
N ILE A 9 -3.05 14.25 5.53
CA ILE A 9 -2.65 13.07 4.77
C ILE A 9 -1.31 12.50 5.27
N GLU A 10 -0.31 13.36 5.54
CA GLU A 10 0.99 12.91 6.06
C GLU A 10 0.87 12.15 7.39
N LYS A 11 0.00 12.63 8.30
CA LYS A 11 -0.23 11.97 9.58
C LYS A 11 -0.84 10.58 9.40
N ILE A 12 -1.85 10.47 8.54
CA ILE A 12 -2.56 9.21 8.28
C ILE A 12 -1.65 8.21 7.56
N MET A 13 -0.84 8.67 6.62
CA MET A 13 0.03 7.83 5.78
C MET A 13 1.35 7.43 6.45
N LEU A 14 1.69 7.98 7.63
CA LEU A 14 2.99 7.75 8.27
C LEU A 14 3.30 6.27 8.55
N PRO A 15 2.36 5.45 9.08
CA PRO A 15 2.62 4.02 9.32
C PRO A 15 2.92 3.26 8.02
N LEU A 16 2.13 3.52 6.97
CA LEU A 16 2.32 2.90 5.66
C LEU A 16 3.68 3.25 5.04
N GLN A 17 4.12 4.50 5.17
CA GLN A 17 5.44 4.92 4.68
C GLN A 17 6.60 4.23 5.38
N TYR A 18 6.41 3.79 6.63
CA TYR A 18 7.43 3.02 7.36
C TYR A 18 7.40 1.54 6.97
N GLU A 19 6.21 0.96 6.82
CA GLU A 19 6.04 -0.47 6.59
C GLU A 19 6.24 -0.89 5.14
N LEU A 20 5.67 -0.16 4.19
CA LEU A 20 5.68 -0.53 2.77
C LEU A 20 7.08 -0.69 2.17
N PRO A 21 8.09 0.17 2.48
CA PRO A 21 9.44 -0.02 1.94
C PRO A 21 10.10 -1.35 2.32
N SER A 22 9.63 -2.00 3.40
CA SER A 22 10.15 -3.30 3.84
C SER A 22 9.46 -4.48 3.16
N LYS A 23 8.39 -4.26 2.39
CA LYS A 23 7.61 -5.29 1.71
C LYS A 23 8.01 -5.35 0.24
N GLU A 24 8.86 -6.30 -0.11
CA GLU A 24 9.43 -6.43 -1.46
C GLU A 24 8.42 -6.96 -2.51
N ASP A 25 7.33 -7.57 -2.07
CA ASP A 25 6.33 -8.24 -2.90
C ASP A 25 5.06 -7.41 -3.14
N VAL A 26 4.94 -6.23 -2.51
CA VAL A 26 3.79 -5.33 -2.69
C VAL A 26 3.96 -4.53 -3.98
N GLU A 27 2.98 -4.64 -4.87
CA GLU A 27 2.92 -3.90 -6.15
C GLU A 27 2.05 -2.64 -6.03
N THR A 28 0.87 -2.75 -5.40
CA THR A 28 -0.09 -1.65 -5.28
C THR A 28 -0.61 -1.55 -3.85
N CYS A 29 -0.74 -0.33 -3.33
CA CYS A 29 -1.44 -0.02 -2.08
C CYS A 29 -2.64 0.88 -2.37
N ILE A 30 -3.84 0.41 -2.06
CA ILE A 30 -5.10 1.10 -2.33
C ILE A 30 -5.63 1.71 -1.02
N ILE A 31 -5.69 3.04 -1.00
CA ILE A 31 -6.25 3.80 0.12
C ILE A 31 -7.77 3.81 -0.01
N THR A 32 -8.46 3.18 0.94
CA THR A 32 -9.92 3.05 0.94
C THR A 32 -10.58 4.12 1.81
N ARG A 33 -11.91 4.30 1.65
CA ARG A 33 -12.68 5.13 2.59
C ARG A 33 -12.60 4.58 4.01
N GLY A 34 -12.68 3.25 4.16
CA GLY A 34 -12.56 2.58 5.45
C GLY A 34 -11.28 2.95 6.17
N PHE A 35 -10.15 2.97 5.49
CA PHE A 35 -8.87 3.39 6.07
C PHE A 35 -8.84 4.89 6.48
N ILE A 36 -9.57 5.77 5.80
CA ILE A 36 -9.59 7.21 6.11
C ILE A 36 -10.58 7.56 7.21
N GLU A 37 -11.76 6.92 7.21
CA GLU A 37 -12.88 7.24 8.09
C GLU A 37 -13.01 6.27 9.28
N SER A 38 -12.27 5.16 9.25
CA SER A 38 -12.32 4.07 10.24
C SER A 38 -10.92 3.48 10.44
N ASP A 39 -10.76 2.58 11.41
CA ASP A 39 -9.48 1.92 11.73
C ASP A 39 -9.31 0.62 10.90
N GLU A 40 -9.73 0.67 9.64
CA GLU A 40 -9.60 -0.45 8.70
C GLU A 40 -8.24 -0.41 8.00
N GLU A 41 -7.72 -1.57 7.61
CA GLU A 41 -6.46 -1.65 6.87
C GLU A 41 -6.62 -1.27 5.39
N VAL A 42 -5.50 -0.91 4.75
CA VAL A 42 -5.43 -0.71 3.30
C VAL A 42 -5.53 -2.04 2.55
N THR A 43 -5.92 -1.98 1.29
CA THR A 43 -5.84 -3.14 0.40
C THR A 43 -4.49 -3.17 -0.30
N LEU A 44 -3.77 -4.27 -0.18
CA LEU A 44 -2.49 -4.50 -0.85
C LEU A 44 -2.65 -5.51 -1.98
N GLU A 45 -2.12 -5.18 -3.15
CA GLU A 45 -1.94 -6.11 -4.26
C GLU A 45 -0.47 -6.49 -4.34
N TYR A 46 -0.22 -7.77 -4.58
CA TYR A 46 1.11 -8.35 -4.57
C TYR A 46 1.48 -8.82 -5.97
N ILE A 47 2.78 -8.77 -6.27
CA ILE A 47 3.32 -9.25 -7.55
C ILE A 47 2.86 -10.70 -7.74
N ALA A 48 2.08 -10.94 -8.79
CA ALA A 48 1.67 -12.30 -9.12
C ALA A 48 2.91 -13.15 -9.45
N GLU A 49 3.12 -14.26 -8.75
CA GLU A 49 4.12 -15.25 -9.16
C GLU A 49 3.73 -15.79 -10.54
N THR A 50 4.30 -15.19 -11.58
CA THR A 50 4.23 -15.72 -12.94
C THR A 50 5.10 -16.97 -12.98
N SER A 51 4.49 -18.11 -12.60
CA SER A 51 4.76 -19.46 -13.12
C SER A 51 6.19 -19.68 -13.65
N LYS A 52 7.14 -20.01 -12.77
CA LYS A 52 8.38 -20.71 -13.15
C LYS A 52 8.07 -22.15 -13.62
N ALA A 53 7.29 -22.30 -14.68
CA ALA A 53 6.94 -23.58 -15.29
C ALA A 53 6.91 -23.47 -16.83
N LYS A 54 7.99 -22.97 -17.43
CA LYS A 54 8.31 -23.22 -18.85
C LYS A 54 9.76 -22.80 -19.15
N GLU A 55 10.71 -23.65 -18.78
CA GLU A 55 11.95 -23.93 -19.53
C GLU A 55 12.79 -24.93 -18.73
N VAL A 56 12.40 -26.22 -18.77
CA VAL A 56 13.33 -27.34 -18.69
C VAL A 56 12.83 -28.41 -19.68
N ASN A 57 13.65 -28.62 -20.72
CA ASN A 57 13.58 -29.59 -21.82
C ASN A 57 12.52 -29.42 -22.91
#